data_AF-N6UPY2-F1
#
_entry.id   AF-N6UPY2-F1
#
_cell.length_a   1.000
_cell.length_b   1.000
_cell.length_c   1.000
_cell.angle_alpha   90.00
_cell.angle_beta   90.00
_cell.angle_gamma   90.00
#
_symmetry.space_group_name_H-M   'P 1'
#
loop_
_entity.id
_entity.type
_entity.pdbx_description
1 polymer ?
#
loop_
_entity_poly.entity_id
_entity_poly.type
_entity_poly.pdbx_seq_one_letter_code
_entity_poly.pdbx_strand_id
1 'polypeptide(L)'
;MGRRSRLKLALLVVSAFTAIVPLHSLLAEESRTESSWTDLPDDQSEDASRATLFEKYEVPAYNPNAPETKNETLAIPTDFAFPRDAREDRLKGSKPRVDSIFGIDISHYTSPDLDMTLLKQKEVKFIYIKATQGVSSKDKLFKKFWADAGNLPASIAIPRGAYHFLSSASDASGKAQANAFVDYLNLHGGLKAGDLPPVVDLEWDVAKGNPDRWVGHSADEIVAKTLECLKQIEARTGRRPIIYTAKAWFSSNTVPLSRVGEFKDYPIWIADYNPKRKFDETPAVLPGSTTAIWQFTDRAKISGISTAGFDSSIFYGTNAKFRQTFGLN
;
A
#
# COMPACT_ATOMS: atom_id res chain seq x y z
N MET A 1 -28.24 89.61 -5.54
CA MET A 1 -27.02 90.03 -4.80
C MET A 1 -26.95 89.27 -3.50
N GLY A 2 -25.84 88.55 -3.28
CA GLY A 2 -25.45 88.02 -1.96
C GLY A 2 -25.75 86.54 -1.72
N ARG A 3 -24.72 85.70 -1.79
CA ARG A 3 -24.17 85.00 -0.62
C ARG A 3 -22.87 84.27 -1.00
N ARG A 4 -21.77 84.74 -0.41
CA ARG A 4 -20.43 84.16 -0.49
C ARG A 4 -20.42 82.83 0.28
N SER A 5 -19.99 81.75 -0.38
CA SER A 5 -19.73 80.47 0.25
C SER A 5 -18.42 80.54 1.05
N ARG A 6 -18.44 79.99 2.28
CA ARG A 6 -17.24 79.75 3.08
C ARG A 6 -16.93 78.26 3.02
N LEU A 7 -15.77 77.93 2.47
CA LEU A 7 -15.15 76.61 2.50
C LEU A 7 -14.90 76.22 3.97
N LYS A 8 -15.38 75.06 4.41
CA LYS A 8 -14.95 74.41 5.66
C LYS A 8 -14.12 73.19 5.29
N LEU A 9 -12.87 73.21 5.75
CA LEU A 9 -11.88 72.15 5.65
C LEU A 9 -12.31 70.99 6.56
N ALA A 10 -12.55 69.80 6.00
CA ALA A 10 -12.76 68.57 6.76
C ALA A 10 -11.45 67.77 6.77
N LEU A 11 -10.88 67.60 7.96
CA LEU A 11 -9.68 66.81 8.21
C LEU A 11 -10.08 65.33 8.29
N LEU A 12 -9.60 64.52 7.35
CA LEU A 12 -9.80 63.08 7.32
C LEU A 12 -8.80 62.41 8.28
N VAL A 13 -9.28 61.81 9.37
CA VAL A 13 -8.45 60.96 10.24
C VAL A 13 -8.43 59.56 9.65
N VAL A 14 -7.31 59.17 9.05
CA VAL A 14 -7.06 57.79 8.62
C VAL A 14 -6.53 57.02 9.84
N SER A 15 -7.34 56.12 10.38
CA SER A 15 -6.93 55.19 11.44
C SER A 15 -6.19 54.02 10.79
N ALA A 16 -4.87 53.96 10.96
CA ALA A 16 -4.05 52.83 10.52
C ALA A 16 -4.13 51.71 11.57
N PHE A 17 -4.92 50.67 11.31
CA PHE A 17 -4.83 49.41 12.04
C PHE A 17 -3.60 48.65 11.53
N THR A 18 -2.51 48.69 12.29
CA THR A 18 -1.39 47.75 12.12
C THR A 18 -1.81 46.38 12.64
N ALA A 19 -2.16 45.48 11.72
CA ALA A 19 -2.30 44.07 12.04
C ALA A 19 -0.92 43.52 12.40
N ILE A 20 -0.70 43.24 13.69
CA ILE A 20 0.46 42.47 14.16
C ILE A 20 0.18 41.02 13.77
N VAL A 21 0.75 40.57 12.65
CA VAL A 21 0.81 39.16 12.30
C VAL A 21 1.76 38.50 13.30
N PRO A 22 1.35 37.44 14.02
CA PRO A 22 2.26 36.73 14.91
C PRO A 22 3.33 36.07 14.03
N LEU A 23 4.59 36.42 14.27
CA LEU A 23 5.77 35.81 13.66
C LEU A 23 5.82 34.35 14.12
N HIS A 24 5.07 33.47 13.46
CA HIS A 24 5.29 32.04 13.56
C HIS A 24 6.65 31.79 12.91
N SER A 25 7.58 31.35 13.75
CA SER A 25 8.83 30.72 13.38
C SER A 25 8.61 29.73 12.22
N LEU A 26 8.84 30.18 11.00
CA LEU A 26 9.15 29.34 9.85
C LEU A 26 10.56 28.77 10.09
N LEU A 27 10.65 27.76 10.95
CA LEU A 27 11.73 26.80 10.77
C LEU A 27 11.37 26.07 9.50
N ALA A 28 12.11 26.34 8.42
CA ALA A 28 12.13 25.43 7.29
C ALA A 28 12.49 24.06 7.86
N GLU A 29 11.58 23.09 7.80
CA GLU A 29 11.98 21.68 7.93
C GLU A 29 13.08 21.49 6.89
N GLU A 30 14.29 21.12 7.34
CA GLU A 30 15.37 20.79 6.41
C GLU A 30 14.85 19.73 5.45
N SER A 31 14.72 20.09 4.17
CA SER A 31 14.15 19.18 3.18
C SER A 31 15.10 17.99 3.02
N ARG A 32 14.68 16.80 3.46
CA ARG A 32 15.45 15.56 3.28
C ARG A 32 15.73 15.36 1.79
N THR A 33 17.00 15.15 1.45
CA THR A 33 17.42 14.80 0.09
C THR A 33 17.55 13.27 -0.01
N GLU A 34 17.79 12.73 -1.22
CA GLU A 34 17.96 11.28 -1.42
C GLU A 34 19.04 10.67 -0.50
N SER A 35 20.12 11.42 -0.21
CA SER A 35 21.21 10.99 0.67
C SER A 35 20.87 11.02 2.17
N SER A 36 19.75 11.64 2.55
CA SER A 36 19.25 11.64 3.94
C SER A 36 18.53 10.33 4.33
N TRP A 37 18.53 9.34 3.44
CA TRP A 37 17.84 8.06 3.62
C TRP A 37 18.82 6.90 3.55
N THR A 38 18.54 5.85 4.30
CA THR A 38 19.31 4.61 4.28
C THR A 38 18.66 3.63 3.31
N ASP A 39 19.41 3.10 2.36
CA ASP A 39 18.88 2.02 1.51
C ASP A 39 18.57 0.78 2.33
N LEU A 40 17.40 0.19 2.09
CA LEU A 40 17.11 -1.15 2.58
C LEU A 40 18.12 -2.15 2.02
N PRO A 41 18.58 -3.10 2.84
CA PRO A 41 19.60 -4.07 2.41
C PRO A 41 19.03 -5.01 1.35
N ASP A 42 19.86 -5.38 0.38
CA ASP A 42 19.50 -6.32 -0.70
C ASP A 42 19.35 -7.76 -0.24
N ASP A 43 19.84 -8.05 0.96
CA ASP A 43 20.00 -9.41 1.41
C ASP A 43 18.68 -9.94 1.96
N GLN A 44 18.00 -10.76 1.15
CA GLN A 44 16.90 -11.62 1.61
C GLN A 44 17.32 -12.61 2.72
N SER A 45 18.61 -12.70 3.04
CA SER A 45 19.09 -13.45 4.18
C SER A 45 18.90 -12.71 5.52
N GLU A 46 18.62 -11.41 5.51
CA GLU A 46 18.34 -10.64 6.73
C GLU A 46 16.84 -10.55 7.04
N ASP A 47 15.95 -10.64 6.03
CA ASP A 47 14.49 -10.64 6.22
C ASP A 47 13.90 -12.04 6.01
N ALA A 48 12.89 -12.42 6.81
CA ALA A 48 12.16 -13.65 6.53
C ALA A 48 11.35 -13.48 5.24
N SER A 49 11.55 -14.38 4.26
CA SER A 49 10.76 -14.32 3.03
C SER A 49 9.28 -14.53 3.31
N ARG A 50 8.41 -13.86 2.52
CA ARG A 50 6.95 -14.01 2.59
C ARG A 50 6.55 -15.48 2.54
N ALA A 51 7.10 -16.24 1.59
CA ALA A 51 6.91 -17.69 1.49
C ALA A 51 7.15 -18.42 2.82
N THR A 52 8.25 -18.08 3.52
CA THR A 52 8.61 -18.68 4.81
C THR A 52 7.62 -18.28 5.90
N LEU A 53 7.20 -17.02 5.94
CA LEU A 53 6.23 -16.52 6.92
C LEU A 53 4.86 -17.19 6.73
N PHE A 54 4.37 -17.28 5.49
CA PHE A 54 3.10 -17.94 5.18
C PHE A 54 3.17 -19.46 5.41
N GLU A 55 4.26 -20.12 5.05
CA GLU A 55 4.47 -21.53 5.36
C GLU A 55 4.56 -21.79 6.87
N LYS A 56 5.09 -20.84 7.65
CA LYS A 56 5.21 -20.96 9.10
C LYS A 56 3.89 -20.67 9.83
N TYR A 57 3.11 -19.69 9.38
CA TYR A 57 1.98 -19.16 10.15
C TYR A 57 0.62 -19.46 9.52
N GLU A 58 0.51 -19.51 8.19
CA GLU A 58 -0.77 -19.70 7.50
C GLU A 58 -1.01 -21.17 7.13
N VAL A 59 0.00 -21.87 6.64
CA VAL A 59 -0.09 -23.30 6.28
C VAL A 59 -0.32 -24.22 7.49
N PRO A 60 0.20 -23.96 8.71
CA PRO A 60 -0.11 -24.81 9.87
C PRO A 60 -1.47 -24.49 10.51
N ALA A 61 -1.99 -23.27 10.32
CA ALA A 61 -3.35 -22.90 10.72
C ALA A 61 -4.43 -23.61 9.86
N TYR A 62 -4.02 -24.23 8.75
CA TYR A 62 -4.85 -25.09 7.95
C TYR A 62 -5.03 -26.47 8.62
N ASN A 63 -6.28 -26.87 8.82
CA ASN A 63 -6.63 -28.21 9.29
C ASN A 63 -6.70 -29.19 8.09
N PRO A 64 -5.79 -30.18 7.99
CA PRO A 64 -5.84 -31.19 6.93
C PRO A 64 -7.07 -32.11 7.03
N ASN A 65 -7.73 -32.18 8.20
CA ASN A 65 -8.92 -32.99 8.43
C ASN A 65 -10.24 -32.23 8.16
N ALA A 66 -10.18 -30.95 7.77
CA ALA A 66 -11.37 -30.27 7.26
C ALA A 66 -11.79 -30.98 5.95
N PRO A 67 -13.05 -31.42 5.81
CA PRO A 67 -13.48 -32.30 4.73
C PRO A 67 -12.98 -31.79 3.39
N GLU A 68 -12.18 -32.61 2.70
CA GLU A 68 -11.79 -32.37 1.32
C GLU A 68 -13.06 -32.46 0.47
N THR A 69 -13.70 -31.32 0.24
CA THR A 69 -14.72 -31.26 -0.80
C THR A 69 -14.02 -31.27 -2.14
N LYS A 70 -13.83 -32.49 -2.63
CA LYS A 70 -13.61 -32.94 -4.01
C LYS A 70 -12.25 -32.60 -4.65
N ASN A 71 -11.89 -33.51 -5.57
CA ASN A 71 -10.86 -33.36 -6.61
C ASN A 71 -11.18 -32.19 -7.56
N GLU A 72 -11.25 -30.98 -7.04
CA GLU A 72 -11.63 -29.81 -7.80
C GLU A 72 -10.41 -28.90 -8.02
N THR A 73 -10.32 -28.41 -9.25
CA THR A 73 -9.24 -27.59 -9.78
C THR A 73 -9.28 -26.15 -9.21
N LEU A 74 -8.15 -25.64 -8.69
CA LEU A 74 -8.01 -24.32 -8.05
C LEU A 74 -8.35 -23.10 -8.93
N ALA A 75 -9.48 -22.41 -8.75
CA ALA A 75 -9.85 -21.26 -9.59
C ALA A 75 -8.69 -20.25 -9.80
N ILE A 76 -7.84 -20.03 -8.79
CA ILE A 76 -6.49 -19.46 -8.95
C ILE A 76 -5.41 -20.57 -8.88
N PRO A 77 -4.73 -20.93 -9.99
CA PRO A 77 -3.73 -21.99 -9.97
C PRO A 77 -2.47 -21.63 -9.17
N THR A 78 -1.78 -22.63 -8.64
CA THR A 78 -0.50 -22.44 -7.91
C THR A 78 0.63 -21.93 -8.80
N ASP A 79 0.60 -22.26 -10.09
CA ASP A 79 1.53 -21.81 -11.12
C ASP A 79 0.99 -20.63 -11.93
N PHE A 80 0.22 -19.74 -11.28
CA PHE A 80 -0.43 -18.60 -11.93
C PHE A 80 0.53 -17.86 -12.88
N ALA A 81 0.11 -17.70 -14.13
CA ALA A 81 0.92 -17.17 -15.21
C ALA A 81 0.15 -16.14 -16.04
N PHE A 82 0.67 -14.91 -16.03
CA PHE A 82 0.23 -13.81 -16.89
C PHE A 82 0.71 -13.99 -18.33
N PRO A 83 -0.11 -13.64 -19.36
CA PRO A 83 -1.48 -13.14 -19.24
C PRO A 83 -2.55 -14.25 -19.13
N ARG A 84 -2.19 -15.51 -19.39
CA ARG A 84 -3.13 -16.60 -19.63
C ARG A 84 -4.15 -16.77 -18.49
N ASP A 85 -3.70 -16.86 -17.23
CA ASP A 85 -4.62 -17.02 -16.07
C ASP A 85 -5.41 -15.76 -15.71
N ALA A 86 -4.90 -14.59 -16.09
CA ALA A 86 -5.60 -13.33 -15.89
C ALA A 86 -6.71 -13.12 -16.94
N ARG A 87 -6.56 -13.72 -18.13
CA ARG A 87 -7.58 -13.70 -19.20
C ARG A 87 -8.65 -14.75 -19.00
N GLU A 88 -8.25 -15.96 -18.62
CA GLU A 88 -9.12 -17.13 -18.63
C GLU A 88 -9.05 -17.87 -17.31
N ASP A 89 -10.22 -18.23 -16.78
CA ASP A 89 -10.36 -19.21 -15.72
C ASP A 89 -10.20 -20.60 -16.36
N ARG A 90 -8.96 -21.12 -16.34
CA ARG A 90 -8.61 -22.43 -16.91
C ARG A 90 -9.48 -23.56 -16.37
N LEU A 91 -10.03 -23.38 -15.18
CA LEU A 91 -10.66 -24.44 -14.41
C LEU A 91 -12.18 -24.38 -14.49
N LYS A 92 -12.73 -23.29 -15.06
CA LYS A 92 -14.10 -23.19 -15.57
C LYS A 92 -14.17 -23.40 -17.09
N GLY A 93 -13.34 -24.29 -17.63
CA GLY A 93 -13.30 -24.61 -19.07
C GLY A 93 -12.71 -23.49 -19.92
N SER A 94 -11.68 -22.80 -19.40
CA SER A 94 -11.01 -21.65 -20.04
C SER A 94 -11.95 -20.51 -20.41
N LYS A 95 -12.97 -20.27 -19.57
CA LYS A 95 -13.89 -19.13 -19.76
C LYS A 95 -13.16 -17.82 -19.50
N PRO A 96 -13.48 -16.74 -20.24
CA PRO A 96 -12.93 -15.42 -19.94
C PRO A 96 -13.23 -15.00 -18.49
N ARG A 97 -12.22 -14.49 -17.79
CA ARG A 97 -12.42 -13.81 -16.51
C ARG A 97 -13.13 -12.48 -16.76
N VAL A 98 -14.24 -12.29 -16.06
CA VAL A 98 -14.99 -11.04 -16.01
C VAL A 98 -14.88 -10.45 -14.61
N ASP A 99 -14.99 -9.13 -14.50
CA ASP A 99 -14.98 -8.42 -13.22
C ASP A 99 -13.80 -8.81 -12.30
N SER A 100 -12.63 -9.01 -12.89
CA SER A 100 -11.38 -9.34 -12.22
C SER A 100 -10.28 -8.44 -12.75
N ILE A 101 -9.60 -7.74 -11.84
CA ILE A 101 -8.48 -6.86 -12.17
C ILE A 101 -7.27 -7.36 -11.39
N PHE A 102 -6.27 -7.83 -12.13
CA PHE A 102 -5.04 -8.33 -11.55
C PHE A 102 -3.98 -7.24 -11.49
N GLY A 103 -3.14 -7.28 -10.47
CA GLY A 103 -2.01 -6.40 -10.31
C GLY A 103 -0.86 -7.11 -9.63
N ILE A 104 0.26 -6.41 -9.52
CA ILE A 104 1.45 -6.88 -8.84
C ILE A 104 1.92 -5.86 -7.82
N ASP A 105 2.80 -6.29 -6.93
CA ASP A 105 3.54 -5.41 -6.06
C ASP A 105 5.03 -5.75 -6.08
N ILE A 106 5.85 -4.70 -6.03
CA ILE A 106 7.29 -4.79 -6.28
C ILE A 106 8.08 -3.97 -5.25
N SER A 107 9.35 -4.33 -5.11
CA SER A 107 10.34 -3.72 -4.21
C SER A 107 11.74 -3.90 -4.79
N HIS A 108 12.77 -3.50 -4.07
CA HIS A 108 14.17 -3.71 -4.42
C HIS A 108 14.57 -5.18 -4.67
N TYR A 109 13.75 -6.16 -4.27
CA TYR A 109 13.93 -7.58 -4.64
C TYR A 109 13.49 -7.91 -6.07
N THR A 110 12.74 -7.03 -6.71
CA THR A 110 12.37 -7.16 -8.12
C THR A 110 13.54 -6.71 -9.00
N SER A 111 13.76 -7.42 -10.11
CA SER A 111 14.80 -7.04 -11.06
C SER A 111 14.68 -5.56 -11.46
N PRO A 112 15.78 -4.76 -11.39
CA PRO A 112 15.76 -3.37 -11.83
C PRO A 112 15.46 -3.23 -13.33
N ASP A 113 15.66 -4.30 -14.12
CA ASP A 113 15.45 -4.36 -15.56
C ASP A 113 14.00 -4.72 -15.95
N LEU A 114 13.06 -4.68 -14.98
CA LEU A 114 11.64 -4.90 -15.24
C LEU A 114 11.10 -3.96 -16.34
N ASP A 115 10.76 -4.51 -17.50
CA ASP A 115 10.11 -3.77 -18.57
C ASP A 115 8.62 -3.54 -18.27
N MET A 116 8.32 -2.38 -17.68
CA MET A 116 6.96 -2.00 -17.31
C MET A 116 6.04 -1.74 -18.52
N THR A 117 6.61 -1.52 -19.72
CA THR A 117 5.80 -1.26 -20.93
C THR A 117 4.97 -2.47 -21.34
N LEU A 118 5.39 -3.67 -20.93
CA LEU A 118 4.72 -4.93 -21.23
C LEU A 118 3.58 -5.26 -20.25
N LEU A 119 3.52 -4.64 -19.06
CA LEU A 119 2.61 -5.04 -17.97
C LEU A 119 1.15 -5.08 -18.40
N LYS A 120 0.65 -4.00 -19.04
CA LYS A 120 -0.73 -3.95 -19.52
C LYS A 120 -1.04 -5.03 -20.55
N GLN A 121 -0.14 -5.28 -21.49
CA GLN A 121 -0.29 -6.35 -22.50
C GLN A 121 -0.32 -7.73 -21.84
N LYS A 122 0.37 -7.88 -20.69
CA LYS A 122 0.38 -9.09 -19.89
C LYS A 122 -0.79 -9.18 -18.89
N GLU A 123 -1.80 -8.30 -18.98
CA GLU A 123 -2.95 -8.24 -18.08
C GLU A 123 -2.64 -7.85 -16.62
N VAL A 124 -1.46 -7.27 -16.37
CA VAL A 124 -1.19 -6.57 -15.12
C VAL A 124 -1.80 -5.17 -15.25
N LYS A 125 -2.81 -4.88 -14.44
CA LYS A 125 -3.69 -3.69 -14.57
C LYS A 125 -3.50 -2.68 -13.44
N PHE A 126 -2.71 -2.99 -12.42
CA PHE A 126 -2.23 -2.05 -11.42
C PHE A 126 -0.91 -2.52 -10.81
N ILE A 127 -0.17 -1.60 -10.18
CA ILE A 127 1.09 -1.91 -9.51
C ILE A 127 1.24 -1.17 -8.18
N TYR A 128 1.70 -1.83 -7.13
CA TYR A 128 2.17 -1.21 -5.89
C TYR A 128 3.69 -1.29 -5.76
N ILE A 129 4.33 -0.25 -5.23
CA ILE A 129 5.80 -0.14 -5.18
C ILE A 129 6.23 0.21 -3.76
N LYS A 130 7.14 -0.57 -3.16
CA LYS A 130 7.68 -0.28 -1.83
C LYS A 130 8.39 1.06 -1.86
N ALA A 131 8.07 1.96 -0.93
CA ALA A 131 8.74 3.26 -0.83
C ALA A 131 9.69 3.33 0.37
N THR A 132 9.20 2.99 1.56
CA THR A 132 9.93 3.20 2.82
C THR A 132 9.60 2.12 3.85
N GLN A 133 10.44 2.05 4.87
CA GLN A 133 10.26 1.21 6.06
C GLN A 133 10.78 1.98 7.27
N GLY A 134 9.99 2.08 8.34
CA GLY A 134 10.37 2.90 9.49
C GLY A 134 10.52 4.39 9.13
N VAL A 135 11.43 5.10 9.82
CA VAL A 135 11.57 6.57 9.68
C VAL A 135 12.73 7.01 8.78
N SER A 136 13.72 6.13 8.55
CA SER A 136 14.97 6.46 7.86
C SER A 136 15.24 5.61 6.62
N SER A 137 14.64 4.44 6.49
CA SER A 137 14.93 3.51 5.40
C SER A 137 14.04 3.73 4.19
N LYS A 138 14.66 3.62 3.01
CA LYS A 138 14.00 3.69 1.70
C LYS A 138 14.21 2.43 0.90
N ASP A 139 13.27 2.11 0.03
CA ASP A 139 13.49 1.12 -1.01
C ASP A 139 14.36 1.74 -2.12
N LYS A 140 15.54 1.17 -2.35
CA LYS A 140 16.53 1.73 -3.27
C LYS A 140 16.08 1.77 -4.73
N LEU A 141 15.09 0.96 -5.11
CA LEU A 141 14.53 0.94 -6.47
C LEU A 141 13.25 1.77 -6.60
N PHE A 142 12.69 2.29 -5.49
CA PHE A 142 11.46 3.10 -5.51
C PHE A 142 11.55 4.25 -6.51
N LYS A 143 12.61 5.07 -6.44
CA LYS A 143 12.79 6.22 -7.36
C LYS A 143 12.68 5.80 -8.83
N LYS A 144 13.34 4.70 -9.20
CA LYS A 144 13.35 4.18 -10.56
C LYS A 144 11.97 3.64 -10.93
N PHE A 145 11.43 2.70 -10.16
CA PHE A 145 10.16 2.05 -10.44
C PHE A 145 8.98 3.02 -10.43
N TRP A 146 8.98 3.98 -9.51
CA TRP A 146 7.99 5.05 -9.46
C TRP A 146 8.03 5.86 -10.75
N ALA A 147 9.21 6.34 -11.16
CA ALA A 147 9.36 7.11 -12.39
C ALA A 147 8.97 6.29 -13.64
N ASP A 148 9.43 5.05 -13.77
CA ASP A 148 9.14 4.17 -14.90
C ASP A 148 7.62 3.94 -15.06
N ALA A 149 6.93 3.59 -13.97
CA ALA A 149 5.48 3.40 -13.99
C ALA A 149 4.73 4.71 -14.28
N GLY A 150 5.20 5.83 -13.72
CA GLY A 150 4.56 7.14 -13.86
C GLY A 150 4.77 7.83 -15.21
N ASN A 151 5.74 7.35 -16.01
CA ASN A 151 6.07 7.90 -17.33
C ASN A 151 5.57 7.02 -18.48
N LEU A 152 4.82 5.95 -18.20
CA LEU A 152 4.22 5.12 -19.24
C LEU A 152 3.26 5.95 -20.12
N PRO A 153 3.28 5.76 -21.45
CA PRO A 153 2.30 6.38 -22.34
C PRO A 153 0.87 6.04 -21.93
N ALA A 154 -0.06 6.98 -22.05
CA ALA A 154 -1.47 6.81 -21.62
C ALA A 154 -2.16 5.55 -22.20
N SER A 155 -1.77 5.13 -23.41
CA SER A 155 -2.29 3.91 -24.06
C SER A 155 -1.91 2.63 -23.31
N ILE A 156 -0.81 2.62 -22.57
CA ILE A 156 -0.29 1.47 -21.82
C ILE A 156 -0.12 1.71 -20.32
N ALA A 157 -0.42 2.91 -19.83
CA ALA A 157 -0.38 3.25 -18.41
C ALA A 157 -1.33 2.38 -17.59
N ILE A 158 -0.89 2.05 -16.38
CA ILE A 158 -1.65 1.36 -15.34
C ILE A 158 -1.55 2.17 -14.04
N PRO A 159 -2.59 2.20 -13.18
CA PRO A 159 -2.50 2.83 -11.87
C PRO A 159 -1.34 2.28 -11.05
N ARG A 160 -0.51 3.18 -10.52
CA ARG A 160 0.57 2.86 -9.58
C ARG A 160 0.22 3.34 -8.17
N GLY A 161 0.69 2.64 -7.16
CA GLY A 161 0.58 3.03 -5.75
C GLY A 161 1.89 2.82 -5.01
N ALA A 162 2.05 3.50 -3.89
CA ALA A 162 3.22 3.35 -3.02
C ALA A 162 2.81 2.73 -1.69
N TYR A 163 3.67 1.87 -1.13
CA TYR A 163 3.44 1.28 0.18
C TYR A 163 4.60 1.55 1.15
N HIS A 164 4.25 1.57 2.43
CA HIS A 164 5.15 1.76 3.56
C HIS A 164 5.07 0.55 4.48
N PHE A 165 6.21 -0.09 4.74
CA PHE A 165 6.30 -1.16 5.74
C PHE A 165 6.35 -0.55 7.15
N LEU A 166 5.32 -0.81 7.95
CA LEU A 166 5.23 -0.29 9.31
C LEU A 166 6.19 -1.06 10.22
N SER A 167 7.20 -0.36 10.76
CA SER A 167 8.14 -0.95 11.70
C SER A 167 7.62 -0.94 13.13
N SER A 168 7.92 -2.03 13.84
CA SER A 168 7.69 -2.21 15.28
C SER A 168 8.49 -1.25 16.16
N ALA A 169 9.63 -0.71 15.68
CA ALA A 169 10.59 0.07 16.45
C ALA A 169 9.94 1.10 17.40
N SER A 170 10.18 0.95 18.71
CA SER A 170 9.47 1.71 19.76
C SER A 170 9.74 3.22 19.73
N ASP A 171 10.89 3.64 19.23
CA ASP A 171 11.28 5.04 19.08
C ASP A 171 10.64 5.72 17.86
N ALA A 172 10.03 4.95 16.96
CA ALA A 172 9.36 5.44 15.76
C ALA A 172 7.83 5.42 15.91
N SER A 173 7.23 6.56 16.31
CA SER A 173 5.76 6.71 16.32
C SER A 173 5.14 6.49 14.93
N GLY A 174 3.86 6.13 14.89
CA GLY A 174 3.16 5.93 13.61
C GLY A 174 3.14 7.21 12.78
N LYS A 175 2.97 8.36 13.44
CA LYS A 175 3.02 9.67 12.82
C LYS A 175 4.39 9.97 12.19
N ALA A 176 5.49 9.63 12.87
CA ALA A 176 6.84 9.83 12.34
C ALA A 176 7.09 8.97 11.09
N GLN A 177 6.64 7.70 11.12
CA GLN A 177 6.73 6.79 9.97
C GLN A 177 5.89 7.28 8.78
N ALA A 178 4.66 7.73 9.02
CA ALA A 178 3.82 8.36 7.99
C ALA A 178 4.46 9.62 7.39
N ASN A 179 5.10 10.45 8.23
CA ASN A 179 5.80 11.63 7.74
C ASN A 179 6.96 11.24 6.83
N ALA A 180 7.79 10.29 7.25
CA ALA A 180 8.89 9.79 6.44
C ALA A 180 8.39 9.23 5.10
N PHE A 181 7.36 8.37 5.11
CA PHE A 181 6.78 7.83 3.90
C PHE A 181 6.29 8.91 2.93
N VAL A 182 5.52 9.89 3.42
CA VAL A 182 4.98 10.96 2.57
C VAL A 182 6.06 11.92 2.09
N ASP A 183 7.09 12.20 2.90
CA ASP A 183 8.23 13.02 2.49
C ASP A 183 9.01 12.37 1.35
N TYR A 184 9.29 11.06 1.47
CA TYR A 184 9.99 10.32 0.42
C TYR A 184 9.16 10.21 -0.86
N LEU A 185 7.85 9.98 -0.73
CA LEU A 185 6.94 9.98 -1.87
C LEU A 185 6.91 11.34 -2.59
N ASN A 186 6.84 12.44 -1.83
CA ASN A 186 6.84 13.80 -2.39
C ASN A 186 8.17 14.18 -3.03
N LEU A 187 9.30 13.73 -2.47
CA LEU A 187 10.62 13.89 -3.07
C LEU A 187 10.69 13.33 -4.51
N HIS A 188 9.90 12.29 -4.79
CA HIS A 188 9.81 11.65 -6.11
C HIS A 188 8.55 12.02 -6.90
N GLY A 189 8.00 13.21 -6.63
CA GLY A 189 6.90 13.80 -7.41
C GLY A 189 5.50 13.51 -6.88
N GLY A 190 5.38 12.89 -5.70
CA GLY A 190 4.13 12.70 -4.99
C GLY A 190 3.12 11.80 -5.71
N LEU A 191 1.88 11.81 -5.20
CA LEU A 191 0.73 11.19 -5.85
C LEU A 191 0.19 12.11 -6.95
N LYS A 192 -0.14 11.51 -8.09
CA LYS A 192 -0.81 12.15 -9.23
C LYS A 192 -2.25 11.67 -9.34
N ALA A 193 -3.04 12.38 -10.16
CA ALA A 193 -4.35 11.87 -10.58
C ALA A 193 -4.19 10.52 -11.28
N GLY A 194 -4.98 9.53 -10.88
CA GLY A 194 -4.86 8.15 -11.36
C GLY A 194 -3.89 7.27 -10.57
N ASP A 195 -3.12 7.81 -9.62
CA ASP A 195 -2.35 6.99 -8.67
C ASP A 195 -3.28 6.41 -7.59
N LEU A 196 -3.01 5.17 -7.20
CA LEU A 196 -3.73 4.44 -6.17
C LEU A 196 -3.51 5.07 -4.78
N PRO A 197 -4.42 4.86 -3.82
CA PRO A 197 -4.20 5.29 -2.45
C PRO A 197 -2.94 4.64 -1.86
N PRO A 198 -2.24 5.35 -0.95
CA PRO A 198 -1.13 4.75 -0.21
C PRO A 198 -1.52 3.50 0.56
N VAL A 199 -0.54 2.65 0.81
CA VAL A 199 -0.71 1.44 1.63
C VAL A 199 0.19 1.51 2.87
N VAL A 200 -0.37 1.18 4.03
CA VAL A 200 0.41 0.79 5.22
C VAL A 200 0.45 -0.72 5.26
N ASP A 201 1.65 -1.27 5.17
CA ASP A 201 1.91 -2.69 5.27
C ASP A 201 2.13 -3.05 6.75
N LEU A 202 1.16 -3.76 7.32
CA LEU A 202 1.11 -4.22 8.70
C LEU A 202 1.19 -5.74 8.72
N GLU A 203 2.40 -6.26 8.84
CA GLU A 203 2.68 -7.69 8.94
C GLU A 203 3.82 -7.98 9.92
N TRP A 204 4.29 -9.23 9.96
CA TRP A 204 5.41 -9.66 10.77
C TRP A 204 6.66 -8.81 10.50
N ASP A 205 7.23 -8.17 11.52
CA ASP A 205 8.51 -7.44 11.43
C ASP A 205 9.62 -8.39 11.87
N VAL A 206 10.02 -9.29 10.96
CA VAL A 206 10.91 -10.41 11.26
C VAL A 206 12.19 -10.30 10.45
N ALA A 207 13.31 -10.13 11.16
CA ALA A 207 14.61 -10.49 10.60
C ALA A 207 14.79 -12.02 10.65
N LYS A 208 15.48 -12.60 9.67
CA LYS A 208 15.72 -14.04 9.59
C LYS A 208 16.35 -14.56 10.89
N GLY A 209 15.84 -15.68 11.37
CA GLY A 209 16.31 -16.31 12.62
C GLY A 209 15.92 -15.56 13.91
N ASN A 210 15.26 -14.41 13.80
CA ASN A 210 14.80 -13.63 14.95
C ASN A 210 13.28 -13.81 15.16
N PRO A 211 12.77 -13.59 16.38
CA PRO A 211 11.33 -13.51 16.59
C PRO A 211 10.73 -12.29 15.87
N ASP A 212 9.41 -12.31 15.70
CA ASP A 212 8.67 -11.14 15.25
C ASP A 212 8.85 -10.01 16.27
N ARG A 213 9.33 -8.85 15.80
CA ARG A 213 9.65 -7.70 16.65
C ARG A 213 8.40 -7.02 17.21
N TRP A 214 7.20 -7.35 16.71
CA TRP A 214 5.95 -6.98 17.37
C TRP A 214 5.74 -7.72 18.70
N VAL A 215 6.39 -8.86 18.91
CA VAL A 215 6.28 -9.61 20.18
C VAL A 215 6.83 -8.77 21.32
N GLY A 216 6.00 -8.55 22.33
CA GLY A 216 6.32 -7.71 23.49
C GLY A 216 5.69 -6.32 23.42
N HIS A 217 5.19 -5.90 22.25
CA HIS A 217 4.28 -4.77 22.17
C HIS A 217 2.87 -5.20 22.57
N SER A 218 2.19 -4.36 23.35
CA SER A 218 0.77 -4.54 23.63
C SER A 218 -0.06 -4.28 22.37
N ALA A 219 -1.22 -4.92 22.29
CA ALA A 219 -2.17 -4.65 21.20
C ALA A 219 -2.56 -3.16 21.13
N ASP A 220 -2.58 -2.43 22.26
CA ASP A 220 -2.87 -1.00 22.30
C ASP A 220 -1.79 -0.19 21.59
N GLU A 221 -0.51 -0.49 21.84
CA GLU A 221 0.62 0.19 21.19
C GLU A 221 0.63 -0.06 19.68
N ILE A 222 0.37 -1.30 19.26
CA ILE A 222 0.32 -1.65 17.83
C ILE A 222 -0.83 -0.90 17.15
N VAL A 223 -2.05 -0.99 17.69
CA VAL A 223 -3.20 -0.33 17.09
C VAL A 223 -3.03 1.19 17.07
N ALA A 224 -2.54 1.79 18.17
CA ALA A 224 -2.27 3.22 18.22
C ALA A 224 -1.26 3.64 17.14
N LYS A 225 -0.13 2.94 17.04
CA LYS A 225 0.91 3.21 16.03
C LYS A 225 0.36 3.08 14.61
N THR A 226 -0.39 2.02 14.31
CA THR A 226 -1.00 1.85 12.99
C THR A 226 -2.00 2.98 12.68
N LEU A 227 -2.89 3.33 13.62
CA LEU A 227 -3.88 4.39 13.41
C LEU A 227 -3.25 5.78 13.28
N GLU A 228 -2.20 6.08 14.04
CA GLU A 228 -1.42 7.31 13.88
C GLU A 228 -0.84 7.41 12.46
N CYS A 229 -0.26 6.31 11.97
CA CYS A 229 0.31 6.26 10.63
C CYS A 229 -0.77 6.49 9.56
N LEU A 230 -1.87 5.73 9.62
CA LEU A 230 -2.99 5.84 8.67
C LEU A 230 -3.60 7.24 8.64
N LYS A 231 -3.92 7.80 9.82
CA LYS A 231 -4.51 9.15 9.93
C LYS A 231 -3.57 10.22 9.40
N GLN A 232 -2.27 10.12 9.69
CA GLN A 232 -1.30 11.09 9.22
C GLN A 232 -1.08 11.00 7.70
N ILE A 233 -1.08 9.80 7.12
CA ILE A 233 -1.04 9.63 5.66
C ILE A 233 -2.29 10.24 5.02
N GLU A 234 -3.49 9.96 5.54
CA GLU A 234 -4.74 10.53 5.02
C GLU A 234 -4.73 12.06 5.13
N ALA A 235 -4.28 12.61 6.26
CA ALA A 235 -4.17 14.06 6.47
C ALA A 235 -3.19 14.74 5.50
N ARG A 236 -2.05 14.11 5.20
CA ARG A 236 -1.02 14.71 4.32
C ARG A 236 -1.27 14.50 2.83
N THR A 237 -1.97 13.44 2.46
CA THR A 237 -2.19 13.08 1.05
C THR A 237 -3.61 13.37 0.57
N GLY A 238 -4.56 13.56 1.48
CA GLY A 238 -5.99 13.64 1.15
C GLY A 238 -6.58 12.32 0.63
N ARG A 239 -5.82 11.22 0.69
CA ARG A 239 -6.21 9.90 0.21
C ARG A 239 -6.30 8.94 1.37
N ARG A 240 -7.45 8.28 1.52
CA ARG A 240 -7.61 7.23 2.52
C ARG A 240 -6.67 6.07 2.24
N PRO A 241 -5.71 5.76 3.12
CA PRO A 241 -4.80 4.64 2.92
C PRO A 241 -5.50 3.29 3.02
N ILE A 242 -4.89 2.28 2.43
CA ILE A 242 -5.25 0.87 2.55
C ILE A 242 -4.33 0.22 3.59
N ILE A 243 -4.86 -0.71 4.38
CA ILE A 243 -4.03 -1.58 5.21
C ILE A 243 -3.77 -2.86 4.44
N TYR A 244 -2.51 -3.11 4.10
CA TYR A 244 -2.09 -4.43 3.68
C TYR A 244 -1.75 -5.27 4.93
N THR A 245 -2.18 -6.52 4.98
CA THR A 245 -1.91 -7.44 6.11
C THR A 245 -2.27 -8.89 5.79
N ALA A 246 -1.97 -9.82 6.69
CA ALA A 246 -2.41 -11.21 6.64
C ALA A 246 -3.25 -11.56 7.87
N LYS A 247 -4.35 -12.32 7.71
CA LYS A 247 -5.18 -12.72 8.86
C LYS A 247 -4.40 -13.51 9.90
N ALA A 248 -3.47 -14.35 9.46
CA ALA A 248 -2.63 -15.17 10.33
C ALA A 248 -1.66 -14.34 11.21
N TRP A 249 -1.41 -13.07 10.89
CA TRP A 249 -0.59 -12.19 11.72
C TRP A 249 -1.32 -11.74 13.00
N PHE A 250 -2.66 -11.64 12.95
CA PHE A 250 -3.48 -11.28 14.11
C PHE A 250 -3.54 -12.42 15.12
N SER A 251 -3.03 -12.18 16.33
CA SER A 251 -2.92 -13.18 17.39
C SER A 251 -2.98 -12.54 18.78
N SER A 252 -2.94 -13.36 19.84
CA SER A 252 -2.79 -12.85 21.22
C SER A 252 -1.45 -12.16 21.48
N ASN A 253 -0.42 -12.43 20.66
CA ASN A 253 0.91 -11.86 20.79
C ASN A 253 1.10 -10.57 19.97
N THR A 254 0.11 -10.20 19.16
CA THR A 254 0.10 -9.00 18.32
C THR A 254 -1.22 -8.25 18.58
N VAL A 255 -2.14 -8.26 17.61
CA VAL A 255 -3.49 -7.70 17.75
C VAL A 255 -4.51 -8.85 17.72
N PRO A 256 -5.29 -9.07 18.80
CA PRO A 256 -6.35 -10.07 18.80
C PRO A 256 -7.40 -9.76 17.72
N LEU A 257 -7.97 -10.80 17.10
CA LEU A 257 -9.01 -10.64 16.07
C LEU A 257 -10.23 -9.84 16.54
N SER A 258 -10.54 -9.84 17.85
CA SER A 258 -11.62 -9.04 18.43
C SER A 258 -11.38 -7.53 18.33
N ARG A 259 -10.15 -7.08 18.06
CA ARG A 259 -9.75 -5.67 17.93
C ARG A 259 -9.65 -5.18 16.50
N VAL A 260 -9.82 -6.05 15.50
CA VAL A 260 -9.80 -5.69 14.07
C VAL A 260 -10.79 -4.54 13.75
N GLY A 261 -11.89 -4.44 14.50
CA GLY A 261 -12.88 -3.37 14.34
C GLY A 261 -12.32 -1.95 14.54
N GLU A 262 -11.15 -1.79 15.15
CA GLU A 262 -10.45 -0.50 15.26
C GLU A 262 -9.93 0.01 13.91
N PHE A 263 -9.81 -0.89 12.91
CA PHE A 263 -9.38 -0.56 11.54
C PHE A 263 -10.53 -0.46 10.53
N LYS A 264 -11.79 -0.55 10.98
CA LYS A 264 -12.99 -0.69 10.11
C LYS A 264 -13.14 0.41 9.06
N ASP A 265 -12.59 1.60 9.30
CA ASP A 265 -12.71 2.75 8.40
C ASP A 265 -11.74 2.68 7.22
N TYR A 266 -10.77 1.76 7.25
CA TYR A 266 -9.75 1.59 6.22
C TYR A 266 -9.98 0.31 5.39
N PRO A 267 -9.88 0.39 4.05
CA PRO A 267 -9.93 -0.81 3.20
C PRO A 267 -8.75 -1.74 3.47
N ILE A 268 -8.99 -3.04 3.34
CA ILE A 268 -7.97 -4.09 3.55
C ILE A 268 -7.48 -4.65 2.22
N TRP A 269 -6.18 -4.71 2.06
CA TRP A 269 -5.50 -5.56 1.09
C TRP A 269 -5.02 -6.81 1.84
N ILE A 270 -5.74 -7.92 1.70
CA ILE A 270 -5.48 -9.13 2.46
C ILE A 270 -4.49 -10.02 1.70
N ALA A 271 -3.45 -10.51 2.36
CA ALA A 271 -2.64 -11.61 1.86
C ALA A 271 -3.17 -12.93 2.42
N ASP A 272 -3.42 -13.87 1.51
CA ASP A 272 -3.81 -15.24 1.84
C ASP A 272 -3.39 -16.16 0.69
N TYR A 273 -2.40 -17.01 0.94
CA TYR A 273 -1.80 -17.87 -0.08
C TYR A 273 -2.34 -19.30 -0.03
N ASN A 274 -3.31 -19.55 0.86
CA ASN A 274 -3.81 -20.88 1.14
C ASN A 274 -4.44 -21.52 -0.10
N PRO A 275 -4.00 -22.72 -0.51
CA PRO A 275 -4.56 -23.41 -1.67
C PRO A 275 -6.09 -23.63 -1.59
N LYS A 276 -6.67 -23.89 -0.40
CA LYS A 276 -8.14 -24.04 -0.28
C LYS A 276 -8.89 -22.75 -0.60
N ARG A 277 -8.29 -21.57 -0.34
CA ARG A 277 -8.91 -20.26 -0.59
C ARG A 277 -8.85 -19.89 -2.07
N LYS A 278 -7.83 -20.39 -2.76
CA LYS A 278 -7.69 -20.33 -4.22
C LYS A 278 -8.69 -21.20 -4.95
N PHE A 279 -9.26 -22.20 -4.27
CA PHE A 279 -10.23 -23.10 -4.85
C PHE A 279 -11.54 -22.39 -5.19
N ASP A 280 -12.11 -21.68 -4.21
CA ASP A 280 -13.37 -20.96 -4.31
C ASP A 280 -13.20 -19.44 -4.44
N GLU A 281 -11.96 -18.97 -4.59
CA GLU A 281 -11.61 -17.54 -4.69
C GLU A 281 -12.12 -16.72 -3.49
N THR A 282 -12.12 -17.32 -2.30
CA THR A 282 -12.65 -16.71 -1.08
C THR A 282 -11.54 -16.57 -0.03
N PRO A 283 -10.77 -15.47 0.00
CA PRO A 283 -9.70 -15.27 0.97
C PRO A 283 -10.22 -15.20 2.41
N ALA A 284 -9.34 -15.48 3.36
CA ALA A 284 -9.61 -15.37 4.78
C ALA A 284 -9.64 -13.89 5.20
N VAL A 285 -10.82 -13.28 5.11
CA VAL A 285 -11.01 -11.87 5.47
C VAL A 285 -10.98 -11.63 6.99
N LEU A 286 -10.61 -10.41 7.37
CA LEU A 286 -10.69 -9.95 8.75
C LEU A 286 -12.15 -9.64 9.12
N PRO A 287 -12.65 -10.04 10.31
CA PRO A 287 -14.04 -9.83 10.70
C PRO A 287 -14.46 -8.35 10.66
N GLY A 288 -15.58 -8.06 9.99
CA GLY A 288 -16.12 -6.70 9.94
C GLY A 288 -15.32 -5.70 9.10
N SER A 289 -14.29 -6.16 8.38
CA SER A 289 -13.48 -5.32 7.49
C SER A 289 -14.02 -5.27 6.06
N THR A 290 -13.66 -4.23 5.32
CA THR A 290 -13.91 -4.14 3.87
C THR A 290 -12.66 -4.57 3.12
N THR A 291 -12.63 -5.80 2.62
CA THR A 291 -11.54 -6.27 1.74
C THR A 291 -11.67 -5.64 0.36
N ALA A 292 -10.65 -4.91 -0.06
CA ALA A 292 -10.56 -4.27 -1.37
C ALA A 292 -9.71 -5.08 -2.35
N ILE A 293 -8.58 -5.63 -1.90
CA ILE A 293 -7.63 -6.37 -2.74
C ILE A 293 -7.27 -7.67 -2.02
N TRP A 294 -7.05 -8.74 -2.77
CA TRP A 294 -6.48 -9.98 -2.25
C TRP A 294 -5.16 -10.29 -2.95
N GLN A 295 -4.06 -10.36 -2.19
CA GLN A 295 -2.81 -10.93 -2.67
C GLN A 295 -2.86 -12.45 -2.49
N PHE A 296 -2.89 -13.16 -3.61
CA PHE A 296 -3.11 -14.60 -3.61
C PHE A 296 -1.81 -15.40 -3.74
N THR A 297 -0.71 -14.79 -4.19
CA THR A 297 0.57 -15.50 -4.33
C THR A 297 1.75 -14.55 -4.40
N ASP A 298 2.92 -15.07 -4.04
CA ASP A 298 4.26 -14.53 -4.21
C ASP A 298 5.01 -15.10 -5.45
N ARG A 299 4.36 -15.97 -6.22
CA ARG A 299 5.03 -16.86 -7.18
C ARG A 299 4.51 -16.75 -8.61
N ALA A 300 3.64 -15.80 -8.88
CA ALA A 300 3.08 -15.63 -10.22
C ALA A 300 4.20 -15.37 -11.23
N LYS A 301 4.07 -15.95 -12.43
CA LYS A 301 5.01 -15.73 -13.53
C LYS A 301 4.43 -14.74 -14.52
N ILE A 302 5.28 -13.85 -15.03
CA ILE A 302 4.92 -12.96 -16.13
C ILE A 302 5.74 -13.33 -17.35
N SER A 303 5.10 -14.06 -18.28
CA SER A 303 5.77 -14.63 -19.46
C SER A 303 6.47 -13.54 -20.28
N GLY A 304 7.77 -13.69 -20.51
CA GLY A 304 8.59 -12.77 -21.29
C GLY A 304 9.04 -11.51 -20.55
N ILE A 305 8.80 -11.40 -19.24
CA ILE A 305 9.28 -10.29 -18.41
C ILE A 305 10.34 -10.77 -17.41
N SER A 306 10.03 -11.81 -16.63
CA SER A 306 10.98 -12.36 -15.66
C SER A 306 10.67 -13.83 -15.37
N THR A 307 11.71 -14.58 -15.02
CA THR A 307 11.61 -15.95 -14.52
C THR A 307 11.40 -16.00 -13.00
N ALA A 308 11.61 -14.89 -12.28
CA ALA A 308 11.30 -14.77 -10.86
C ALA A 308 9.77 -14.78 -10.62
N GLY A 309 9.35 -15.11 -9.40
CA GLY A 309 7.96 -14.97 -8.97
C GLY A 309 7.63 -13.51 -8.66
N PHE A 310 6.38 -13.12 -8.89
CA PHE A 310 5.83 -11.84 -8.47
C PHE A 310 4.76 -12.05 -7.39
N ASP A 311 4.79 -11.19 -6.37
CA ASP A 311 3.61 -10.94 -5.56
C ASP A 311 2.48 -10.43 -6.47
N SER A 312 1.33 -11.09 -6.40
CA SER A 312 0.23 -10.87 -7.32
C SER A 312 -1.10 -10.86 -6.60
N SER A 313 -1.90 -9.89 -7.02
CA SER A 313 -3.13 -9.50 -6.35
C SER A 313 -4.29 -9.42 -7.33
N ILE A 314 -5.50 -9.60 -6.80
CA ILE A 314 -6.76 -9.47 -7.51
C ILE A 314 -7.69 -8.51 -6.79
N PHE A 315 -8.33 -7.66 -7.58
CA PHE A 315 -9.51 -6.89 -7.22
C PHE A 315 -10.73 -7.49 -7.93
N TYR A 316 -11.81 -7.73 -7.18
CA TYR A 316 -13.08 -8.19 -7.71
C TYR A 316 -14.01 -7.03 -8.04
N GLY A 317 -14.27 -6.84 -9.33
CA GLY A 317 -15.21 -5.86 -9.85
C GLY A 317 -14.84 -5.34 -11.24
N THR A 318 -15.76 -4.57 -11.82
CA THR A 318 -15.53 -3.87 -13.09
C THR A 318 -14.43 -2.81 -12.95
N ASN A 319 -13.87 -2.36 -14.08
CA ASN A 319 -12.94 -1.21 -14.09
C ASN A 319 -13.59 0.05 -13.49
N ALA A 320 -14.88 0.28 -13.74
CA ALA A 320 -15.60 1.40 -13.14
C ALA A 320 -15.66 1.28 -11.61
N LYS A 321 -15.90 0.07 -11.08
CA LYS A 321 -15.90 -0.17 -9.64
C LYS A 321 -14.51 0.01 -9.03
N PHE A 322 -13.45 -0.47 -9.70
CA PHE A 322 -12.07 -0.25 -9.28
C PHE A 322 -11.72 1.23 -9.17
N ARG A 323 -12.01 1.99 -10.23
CA ARG A 323 -11.81 3.45 -10.25
C ARG A 323 -12.59 4.15 -9.14
N GLN A 324 -13.85 3.78 -8.92
CA GLN A 324 -14.67 4.32 -7.82
C GLN A 324 -14.07 3.99 -6.45
N THR A 325 -13.74 2.71 -6.20
CA THR A 325 -13.22 2.24 -4.91
C THR A 325 -11.93 2.98 -4.52
N PHE A 326 -11.05 3.23 -5.50
CA PHE A 326 -9.75 3.85 -5.26
C PHE A 326 -9.72 5.35 -5.54
N GLY A 327 -10.85 5.97 -5.91
CA GLY A 327 -10.91 7.40 -6.21
C GLY A 327 -10.06 7.81 -7.41
N LEU A 328 -9.94 6.93 -8.40
CA LEU A 328 -9.27 7.20 -9.67
C LEU A 328 -10.30 7.82 -10.59
N ASN A 329 -10.52 9.13 -10.51
CA ASN A 329 -11.38 9.83 -11.47
C ASN A 329 -10.52 10.54 -12.50
#